data_AF-A0A957VVI7-F1
#
_entry.id   AF-A0A957VVI7-F1
#
_cell.length_a   1.000
_cell.length_b   1.000
_cell.length_c   1.000
_cell.angle_alpha   90.00
_cell.angle_beta   90.00
_cell.angle_gamma   90.00
#
_symmetry.space_group_name_H-M   'P 1'
#
loop_
_entity.id
_entity.type
_entity.pdbx_description
1 polymer ?
#
loop_
_entity_poly.entity_id
_entity_poly.type
_entity_poly.pdbx_seq_one_letter_code
_entity_poly.pdbx_strand_id
1 'polypeptide(L)'
;MSSAASFSIQPAEYRLNRIHALLAVQSVVVILLSINRLSSLTTAYVWPNEFLRWTELNNMLILPLISVIASYWLKNELQMSPPTSAGDRLWRGVLNVAFLVGVYLLAASYGTHEVTNYLHIRFCPPEETNQLCQIIRFNDDDFSHWVFFTGFVLINVAILLLQVICPYRGALTLRDKVLLIVNALFIGLAIFANLAFEEIGFDLYVVALLAVLSLGLLWRKSGQPLVIYYSVAYTLGLVATGVVILLG
;
A
#
# COMPACT_ATOMS: atom_id res chain seq x y z
N MET A 1 -1.92 -57.51 -11.65
CA MET A 1 -2.67 -56.46 -10.94
C MET A 1 -1.83 -55.21 -10.95
N SER A 2 -2.19 -54.23 -11.78
CA SER A 2 -1.40 -53.01 -12.00
C SER A 2 -1.71 -52.01 -10.89
N SER A 3 -0.70 -51.66 -10.10
CA SER A 3 -0.75 -50.63 -9.07
C SER A 3 -0.83 -49.26 -9.75
N ALA A 4 -2.04 -48.71 -9.85
CA ALA A 4 -2.24 -47.32 -10.29
C ALA A 4 -1.59 -46.39 -9.25
N ALA A 5 -0.44 -45.81 -9.60
CA ALA A 5 0.17 -44.74 -8.85
C ALA A 5 -0.82 -43.56 -8.80
N SER A 6 -1.41 -43.31 -7.64
CA SER A 6 -2.20 -42.11 -7.41
C SER A 6 -1.24 -40.92 -7.45
N PHE A 7 -1.19 -40.22 -8.59
CA PHE A 7 -0.60 -38.90 -8.67
C PHE A 7 -1.42 -37.96 -7.77
N SER A 8 -0.98 -37.78 -6.53
CA SER A 8 -1.48 -36.71 -5.70
C SER A 8 -1.01 -35.41 -6.34
N ILE A 9 -1.89 -34.75 -7.09
CA ILE A 9 -1.68 -33.36 -7.49
C ILE A 9 -1.62 -32.58 -6.19
N GLN A 10 -0.41 -32.31 -5.69
CA GLN A 10 -0.26 -31.37 -4.58
C GLN A 10 -0.82 -30.04 -5.08
N PRO A 11 -1.81 -29.45 -4.38
CA PRO A 11 -2.34 -28.16 -4.76
C PRO A 11 -1.16 -27.18 -4.82
N ALA A 12 -1.12 -26.36 -5.87
CA ALA A 12 -0.07 -25.36 -6.05
C ALA A 12 -0.09 -24.40 -4.84
N GLU A 13 0.78 -24.65 -3.87
CA GLU A 13 1.03 -23.70 -2.79
C GLU A 13 1.78 -22.52 -3.38
N TYR A 14 1.37 -21.32 -2.99
CA TYR A 14 2.08 -20.12 -3.41
C TYR A 14 3.48 -20.09 -2.80
N ARG A 15 4.42 -19.43 -3.48
CA ARG A 15 5.83 -19.42 -3.14
C ARG A 15 6.15 -18.26 -2.21
N LEU A 16 6.51 -18.58 -0.95
CA LEU A 16 6.86 -17.59 0.07
C LEU A 16 7.99 -16.62 -0.38
N ASN A 17 8.97 -17.12 -1.13
CA ASN A 17 10.03 -16.29 -1.72
C ASN A 17 9.50 -15.17 -2.62
N ARG A 18 8.41 -15.43 -3.36
CA ARG A 18 7.77 -14.41 -4.21
C ARG A 18 7.06 -13.36 -3.37
N ILE A 19 6.40 -13.76 -2.28
CA ILE A 19 5.82 -12.79 -1.33
C ILE A 19 6.92 -11.88 -0.78
N HIS A 20 8.04 -12.43 -0.31
CA HIS A 20 9.16 -11.62 0.16
C HIS A 20 9.66 -10.64 -0.90
N ALA A 21 9.85 -11.12 -2.15
CA ALA A 21 10.31 -10.26 -3.24
C ALA A 21 9.30 -9.14 -3.55
N LEU A 22 8.00 -9.44 -3.61
CA LEU A 22 6.97 -8.45 -3.91
C LEU A 22 6.82 -7.41 -2.79
N LEU A 23 6.93 -7.83 -1.53
CA LEU A 23 6.96 -6.91 -0.39
C LEU A 23 8.24 -6.05 -0.40
N ALA A 24 9.39 -6.63 -0.76
CA ALA A 24 10.63 -5.87 -0.92
C ALA A 24 10.52 -4.83 -2.04
N VAL A 25 9.83 -5.15 -3.14
CA VAL A 25 9.53 -4.16 -4.20
C VAL A 25 8.70 -3.01 -3.62
N GLN A 26 7.70 -3.26 -2.78
CA GLN A 26 6.94 -2.19 -2.13
C GLN A 26 7.83 -1.30 -1.25
N SER A 27 8.69 -1.91 -0.44
CA SER A 27 9.62 -1.16 0.41
C SER A 27 10.62 -0.33 -0.40
N VAL A 28 11.12 -0.86 -1.51
CA VAL A 28 11.97 -0.10 -2.44
C VAL A 28 11.19 1.06 -3.06
N VAL A 29 9.95 0.85 -3.50
CA VAL A 29 9.10 1.94 -4.05
C VAL A 29 8.92 3.05 -3.02
N VAL A 30 8.65 2.72 -1.76
CA VAL A 30 8.48 3.69 -0.67
C VAL A 30 9.77 4.48 -0.41
N ILE A 31 10.92 3.82 -0.42
CA ILE A 31 12.22 4.49 -0.29
C ILE A 31 12.46 5.44 -1.47
N LEU A 32 12.19 4.99 -2.70
CA LEU A 32 12.33 5.82 -3.90
C LEU A 32 11.37 7.01 -3.90
N LEU A 33 10.14 6.84 -3.42
CA LEU A 33 9.17 7.91 -3.25
C LEU A 33 9.67 8.94 -2.23
N SER A 34 10.22 8.48 -1.12
CA SER A 34 10.81 9.36 -0.09
C SER A 34 11.98 10.18 -0.66
N ILE A 35 12.88 9.55 -1.42
CA ILE A 35 13.97 10.25 -2.11
C ILE A 35 13.41 11.24 -3.14
N ASN A 36 12.42 10.83 -3.95
CA ASN A 36 11.84 11.68 -4.98
C ASN A 36 11.14 12.92 -4.40
N ARG A 37 10.49 12.79 -3.24
CA ARG A 37 9.77 13.88 -2.57
C ARG A 37 10.68 14.81 -1.76
N LEU A 38 11.67 14.25 -1.06
CA LEU A 38 12.49 15.00 -0.10
C LEU A 38 13.82 15.51 -0.66
N SER A 39 14.22 15.08 -1.86
CA SER A 39 15.47 15.54 -2.49
C SER A 39 15.22 16.53 -3.62
N SER A 40 16.26 17.29 -3.97
CA SER A 40 16.25 18.19 -5.12
C SER A 40 16.58 17.49 -6.45
N LEU A 41 16.66 16.15 -6.47
CA LEU A 41 17.13 15.40 -7.65
C LEU A 41 16.15 15.45 -8.82
N THR A 42 14.85 15.61 -8.54
CA THR A 42 13.78 15.50 -9.53
C THR A 42 12.97 16.79 -9.68
N THR A 43 13.48 17.92 -9.18
CA THR A 43 12.77 19.21 -9.25
C THR A 43 12.88 19.92 -10.60
N ALA A 44 13.68 19.41 -11.54
CA ALA A 44 13.78 19.95 -12.89
C ALA A 44 12.54 19.62 -13.73
N TYR A 45 12.24 20.46 -14.73
CA TYR A 45 11.11 20.25 -15.63
C TYR A 45 11.36 19.11 -16.63
N VAL A 46 10.30 18.36 -16.91
CA VAL A 46 10.31 17.27 -17.91
C VAL A 46 10.41 17.83 -19.33
N TRP A 47 9.87 19.01 -19.58
CA TRP A 47 9.81 19.64 -20.90
C TRP A 47 9.98 21.17 -20.83
N PRO A 48 10.49 21.85 -21.89
CA PRO A 48 10.73 23.30 -21.86
C PRO A 48 9.51 24.20 -21.66
N ASN A 49 8.29 23.69 -21.88
CA ASN A 49 7.06 24.43 -21.60
C ASN A 49 6.64 24.36 -20.12
N GLU A 50 7.50 23.79 -19.26
CA GLU A 50 7.27 23.66 -17.82
C GLU A 50 5.97 22.91 -17.52
N PHE A 51 5.73 21.81 -18.25
CA PHE A 51 4.54 20.96 -18.10
C PHE A 51 4.40 20.39 -16.67
N LEU A 52 5.41 19.63 -16.22
CA LEU A 52 5.54 19.06 -14.86
C LEU A 52 7.03 18.95 -14.53
N ARG A 53 7.37 18.82 -13.24
CA ARG A 53 8.71 18.40 -12.81
C ARG A 53 8.82 16.88 -12.83
N TRP A 54 10.04 16.37 -12.79
CA TRP A 54 10.27 14.94 -12.66
C TRP A 54 9.67 14.37 -11.37
N THR A 55 9.61 15.17 -10.30
CA THR A 55 8.98 14.80 -9.02
C THR A 55 7.54 14.35 -9.23
N GLU A 56 6.71 15.20 -9.83
CA GLU A 56 5.29 14.90 -10.06
C GLU A 56 5.09 13.76 -11.06
N LEU A 57 5.89 13.72 -12.14
CA LEU A 57 5.76 12.64 -13.13
C LEU A 57 6.07 11.27 -12.51
N ASN A 58 7.12 11.18 -11.70
CA ASN A 58 7.51 9.94 -11.01
C ASN A 58 6.46 9.49 -10.00
N ASN A 59 5.91 10.44 -9.22
CA ASN A 59 4.88 10.18 -8.23
C ASN A 59 3.52 9.88 -8.86
N MET A 60 3.22 10.42 -10.05
CA MET A 60 1.95 10.19 -10.73
C MET A 60 1.92 8.86 -11.48
N LEU A 61 3.01 8.52 -12.18
CA LEU A 61 3.02 7.43 -13.15
C LEU A 61 3.93 6.28 -12.73
N ILE A 62 5.21 6.54 -12.50
CA ILE A 62 6.22 5.48 -12.45
C ILE A 62 6.13 4.68 -11.15
N LEU A 63 6.19 5.37 -10.02
CA LEU A 63 6.24 4.72 -8.71
C LEU A 63 4.91 4.04 -8.33
N PRO A 64 3.73 4.67 -8.51
CA PRO A 64 2.46 3.99 -8.27
C PRO A 64 2.24 2.80 -9.20
N LEU A 65 2.66 2.88 -10.47
CA LEU A 65 2.52 1.75 -11.39
C LEU A 65 3.32 0.54 -10.92
N ILE A 66 4.57 0.73 -10.49
CA ILE A 66 5.38 -0.36 -9.93
C ILE A 66 4.70 -0.94 -8.68
N SER A 67 4.21 -0.10 -7.78
CA SER A 67 3.49 -0.53 -6.57
C SER A 67 2.21 -1.31 -6.90
N VAL A 68 1.41 -0.85 -7.86
CA VAL A 68 0.17 -1.52 -8.28
C VAL A 68 0.47 -2.86 -8.95
N ILE A 69 1.49 -2.94 -9.82
CA ILE A 69 1.90 -4.21 -10.44
C ILE A 69 2.35 -5.20 -9.38
N ALA A 70 3.18 -4.78 -8.42
CA ALA A 70 3.62 -5.63 -7.33
C ALA A 70 2.45 -6.08 -6.44
N SER A 71 1.49 -5.19 -6.16
CA SER A 71 0.27 -5.51 -5.40
C SER A 71 -0.63 -6.49 -6.16
N TYR A 72 -0.77 -6.32 -7.48
CA TYR A 72 -1.53 -7.21 -8.34
C TYR A 72 -0.91 -8.61 -8.39
N TRP A 73 0.42 -8.70 -8.53
CA TRP A 73 1.13 -9.97 -8.48
C TRP A 73 1.05 -10.61 -7.09
N LEU A 74 1.13 -9.82 -6.02
CA LEU A 74 0.96 -10.32 -4.65
C LEU A 74 -0.43 -10.95 -4.48
N LYS A 75 -1.48 -10.22 -4.89
CA LYS A 75 -2.86 -10.71 -4.91
C LYS A 75 -3.00 -12.02 -5.67
N ASN A 76 -2.39 -12.13 -6.85
CA ASN A 76 -2.46 -13.33 -7.68
C ASN A 76 -1.68 -14.51 -7.07
N GLU A 77 -0.55 -14.24 -6.42
CA GLU A 77 0.25 -15.25 -5.72
C GLU A 77 -0.57 -15.84 -4.55
N LEU A 78 -1.23 -15.01 -3.73
CA LEU A 78 -2.13 -15.51 -2.66
C LEU A 78 -3.22 -16.44 -3.19
N GLN A 79 -3.75 -16.10 -4.35
CA GLN A 79 -4.86 -16.78 -5.00
C GLN A 79 -4.52 -18.14 -5.62
N MET A 80 -3.24 -18.52 -5.66
CA MET A 80 -2.83 -19.88 -6.04
C MET A 80 -3.27 -20.91 -4.99
N SER A 81 -3.31 -20.52 -3.71
CA SER A 81 -3.85 -21.39 -2.66
C SER A 81 -5.38 -21.49 -2.76
N PRO A 82 -5.95 -22.70 -2.66
CA PRO A 82 -7.39 -22.89 -2.74
C PRO A 82 -8.10 -22.26 -1.52
N PRO A 83 -9.31 -21.70 -1.70
CA PRO A 83 -10.11 -21.17 -0.60
C PRO A 83 -10.45 -22.24 0.46
N THR A 84 -10.69 -21.84 1.71
CA THR A 84 -10.98 -22.79 2.80
C THR A 84 -12.41 -23.31 2.79
N SER A 85 -13.36 -22.52 2.27
CA SER A 85 -14.78 -22.86 2.20
C SER A 85 -15.42 -22.52 0.84
N ALA A 86 -16.63 -23.03 0.59
CA ALA A 86 -17.40 -22.63 -0.58
C ALA A 86 -17.81 -21.14 -0.54
N GLY A 87 -18.12 -20.61 0.65
CA GLY A 87 -18.42 -19.19 0.84
C GLY A 87 -17.21 -18.30 0.54
N ASP A 88 -16.00 -18.78 0.81
CA ASP A 88 -14.77 -18.05 0.52
C ASP A 88 -14.56 -17.83 -0.98
N ARG A 89 -15.14 -18.67 -1.85
CA ARG A 89 -15.09 -18.45 -3.30
C ARG A 89 -15.86 -17.19 -3.72
N LEU A 90 -17.02 -16.96 -3.11
CA LEU A 90 -17.79 -15.73 -3.34
C LEU A 90 -17.01 -14.52 -2.81
N TRP A 91 -16.49 -14.61 -1.59
CA TRP A 91 -15.68 -13.55 -0.99
C TRP A 91 -14.43 -13.23 -1.80
N ARG A 92 -13.75 -14.22 -2.38
CA ARG A 92 -12.63 -14.00 -3.30
C ARG A 92 -13.04 -13.14 -4.50
N GLY A 93 -14.24 -13.33 -5.05
CA GLY A 93 -14.80 -12.48 -6.11
C GLY A 93 -14.98 -11.05 -5.65
N VAL A 94 -15.62 -10.85 -4.48
CA VAL A 94 -15.84 -9.52 -3.88
C VAL A 94 -14.51 -8.81 -3.62
N LEU A 95 -13.52 -9.49 -3.05
CA LEU A 95 -12.20 -8.90 -2.75
C LEU A 95 -11.42 -8.56 -4.03
N ASN A 96 -11.60 -9.32 -5.12
CA ASN A 96 -11.04 -8.95 -6.43
C ASN A 96 -11.66 -7.68 -7.00
N VAL A 97 -12.98 -7.51 -6.87
CA VAL A 97 -13.66 -6.29 -7.29
C VAL A 97 -13.22 -5.12 -6.42
N ALA A 98 -13.19 -5.29 -5.10
CA ALA A 98 -12.71 -4.27 -4.15
C ALA A 98 -11.27 -3.84 -4.49
N PHE A 99 -10.37 -4.79 -4.76
CA PHE A 99 -9.01 -4.50 -5.20
C PHE A 99 -8.98 -3.66 -6.49
N LEU A 100 -9.78 -4.04 -7.51
CA LEU A 100 -9.83 -3.32 -8.78
C LEU A 100 -10.38 -1.89 -8.63
N VAL A 101 -11.45 -1.74 -7.85
CA VAL A 101 -11.98 -0.41 -7.49
C VAL A 101 -10.92 0.39 -6.76
N GLY A 102 -10.20 -0.24 -5.82
CA GLY A 102 -9.10 0.39 -5.11
C GLY A 102 -7.98 0.90 -6.03
N VAL A 103 -7.58 0.09 -7.02
CA VAL A 103 -6.60 0.47 -8.06
C VAL A 103 -7.11 1.64 -8.91
N TYR A 104 -8.38 1.62 -9.30
CA TYR A 104 -8.98 2.71 -10.07
C TYR A 104 -8.97 4.02 -9.28
N LEU A 105 -9.42 4.01 -8.02
CA LEU A 105 -9.42 5.18 -7.16
C LEU A 105 -8.01 5.70 -6.91
N LEU A 106 -7.05 4.81 -6.66
CA LEU A 106 -5.65 5.18 -6.49
C LEU A 106 -5.10 5.91 -7.74
N ALA A 107 -5.39 5.39 -8.94
CA ALA A 107 -4.96 6.02 -10.19
C ALA A 107 -5.64 7.38 -10.44
N ALA A 108 -6.95 7.47 -10.19
CA ALA A 108 -7.71 8.72 -10.31
C ALA A 108 -7.20 9.78 -9.33
N SER A 109 -6.84 9.35 -8.12
CA SER A 109 -6.23 10.21 -7.12
C SER A 109 -4.88 10.75 -7.57
N TYR A 110 -3.91 9.90 -7.91
CA TYR A 110 -2.58 10.35 -8.31
C TYR A 110 -2.61 11.25 -9.54
N GLY A 111 -3.48 10.94 -10.51
CA GLY A 111 -3.66 11.77 -11.70
C GLY A 111 -4.23 13.16 -11.39
N THR A 112 -5.02 13.28 -10.32
CA THR A 112 -5.54 14.57 -9.87
C THR A 112 -4.51 15.28 -8.99
N HIS A 113 -4.06 14.63 -7.92
CA HIS A 113 -3.16 15.15 -6.89
C HIS A 113 -1.90 15.78 -7.49
N GLU A 114 -1.15 15.04 -8.31
CA GLU A 114 0.16 15.51 -8.76
C GLU A 114 0.07 16.71 -9.71
N VAL A 115 -0.99 16.74 -10.53
CA VAL A 115 -1.26 17.88 -11.42
C VAL A 115 -1.71 19.08 -10.60
N THR A 116 -2.60 18.91 -9.63
CA THR A 116 -3.10 20.03 -8.83
C THR A 116 -2.06 20.54 -7.84
N ASN A 117 -1.23 19.68 -7.26
CA ASN A 117 -0.08 20.04 -6.44
C ASN A 117 0.92 20.90 -7.22
N TYR A 118 1.22 20.51 -8.47
CA TYR A 118 2.07 21.32 -9.35
C TYR A 118 1.48 22.72 -9.56
N LEU A 119 0.18 22.79 -9.89
CA LEU A 119 -0.51 24.06 -10.09
C LEU A 119 -0.56 24.91 -8.81
N HIS A 120 -0.81 24.27 -7.66
CA HIS A 120 -0.91 24.88 -6.35
C HIS A 120 0.42 25.57 -5.97
N ILE A 121 1.52 24.80 -5.96
CA ILE A 121 2.85 25.31 -5.61
C ILE A 121 3.28 26.47 -6.53
N ARG A 122 2.92 26.39 -7.82
CA ARG A 122 3.43 27.31 -8.82
C ARG A 122 2.61 28.59 -8.95
N PHE A 123 1.29 28.49 -8.93
CA PHE A 123 0.39 29.58 -9.31
C PHE A 123 -0.46 30.12 -8.15
N CYS A 124 -0.41 29.49 -6.98
CA CYS A 124 -1.22 29.86 -5.83
C CYS A 124 -0.34 30.17 -4.60
N PRO A 125 0.28 31.36 -4.56
CA PRO A 125 1.06 31.78 -3.41
C PRO A 125 0.17 31.89 -2.15
N PRO A 126 0.73 31.78 -0.93
CA PRO A 126 -0.05 31.69 0.32
C PRO A 126 -1.00 32.87 0.57
N GLU A 127 -0.69 34.04 0.01
CA GLU A 127 -1.48 35.27 0.17
C GLU A 127 -2.66 35.34 -0.80
N GLU A 128 -2.68 34.53 -1.86
CA GLU A 128 -3.74 34.51 -2.86
C GLU A 128 -4.82 33.47 -2.55
N THR A 129 -5.99 33.97 -2.15
CA THR A 129 -7.17 33.15 -1.82
C THR A 129 -8.27 33.25 -2.88
N ASN A 130 -7.90 33.55 -4.13
CA ASN A 130 -8.85 33.66 -5.23
C ASN A 130 -9.59 32.31 -5.45
N GLN A 131 -10.75 32.35 -6.09
CA GLN A 131 -11.59 31.15 -6.26
C GLN A 131 -10.88 30.01 -7.01
N LEU A 132 -10.00 30.34 -7.96
CA LEU A 132 -9.23 29.33 -8.69
C LEU A 132 -8.27 28.60 -7.76
N CYS A 133 -7.54 29.32 -6.91
CA CYS A 133 -6.63 28.72 -5.93
C CYS A 133 -7.36 27.89 -4.88
N GLN A 134 -8.57 28.28 -4.48
CA GLN A 134 -9.41 27.45 -3.61
C GLN A 134 -9.82 26.13 -4.30
N ILE A 135 -10.19 26.17 -5.59
CA ILE A 135 -10.54 24.97 -6.36
C ILE A 135 -9.31 24.07 -6.51
N ILE A 136 -8.15 24.62 -6.83
CA ILE A 136 -6.90 23.87 -6.98
C ILE A 136 -6.53 23.20 -5.66
N ARG A 137 -6.49 23.97 -4.57
CA ARG A 137 -6.20 23.46 -3.22
C ARG A 137 -7.16 22.36 -2.78
N PHE A 138 -8.47 22.54 -3.01
CA PHE A 138 -9.45 21.50 -2.69
C PHE A 138 -9.20 20.20 -3.47
N ASN A 139 -8.86 20.29 -4.76
CA ASN A 139 -8.58 19.09 -5.54
C ASN A 139 -7.26 18.43 -5.12
N ASP A 140 -6.28 19.23 -4.71
CA ASP A 140 -4.98 18.78 -4.23
C ASP A 140 -5.05 18.15 -2.83
N ASP A 141 -5.38 18.94 -1.81
CA ASP A 141 -5.26 18.58 -0.39
C ASP A 141 -6.48 17.83 0.18
N ASP A 142 -7.66 18.00 -0.42
CA ASP A 142 -8.88 17.38 0.12
C ASP A 142 -9.33 16.21 -0.76
N PHE A 143 -9.89 16.51 -1.94
CA PHE A 143 -10.55 15.52 -2.78
C PHE A 143 -9.60 14.38 -3.16
N SER A 144 -8.38 14.70 -3.63
CA SER A 144 -7.45 13.65 -4.02
C SER A 144 -7.07 12.78 -2.81
N HIS A 145 -6.82 13.33 -1.62
CA HIS A 145 -6.52 12.53 -0.44
C HIS A 145 -7.68 11.60 -0.04
N TRP A 146 -8.93 12.06 -0.06
CA TRP A 146 -10.08 11.18 0.20
C TRP A 146 -10.14 10.00 -0.78
N VAL A 147 -9.91 10.27 -2.07
CA VAL A 147 -9.91 9.24 -3.12
C VAL A 147 -8.71 8.31 -2.96
N PHE A 148 -7.52 8.85 -2.69
CA PHE A 148 -6.28 8.11 -2.42
C PHE A 148 -6.48 7.11 -1.29
N PHE A 149 -6.88 7.60 -0.12
CA PHE A 149 -6.99 6.78 1.08
C PHE A 149 -8.08 5.73 0.96
N THR A 150 -9.19 6.05 0.28
CA THR A 150 -10.22 5.05 -0.04
C THR A 150 -9.64 3.95 -0.93
N GLY A 151 -8.92 4.31 -2.00
CA GLY A 151 -8.25 3.36 -2.88
C GLY A 151 -7.22 2.49 -2.15
N PHE A 152 -6.39 3.13 -1.35
CA PHE A 152 -5.36 2.51 -0.51
C PHE A 152 -5.96 1.50 0.47
N VAL A 153 -7.01 1.85 1.20
CA VAL A 153 -7.71 0.94 2.12
C VAL A 153 -8.26 -0.25 1.37
N LEU A 154 -8.95 -0.04 0.25
CA LEU A 154 -9.53 -1.15 -0.52
C LEU A 154 -8.48 -2.14 -1.01
N ILE A 155 -7.34 -1.66 -1.53
CA ILE A 155 -6.22 -2.52 -1.97
C ILE A 155 -5.66 -3.33 -0.79
N ASN A 156 -5.31 -2.65 0.30
CA ASN A 156 -4.67 -3.25 1.47
C ASN A 156 -5.58 -4.25 2.19
N VAL A 157 -6.84 -3.87 2.43
CA VAL A 157 -7.85 -4.74 3.04
C VAL A 157 -8.13 -5.94 2.14
N ALA A 158 -8.24 -5.75 0.82
CA ALA A 158 -8.46 -6.86 -0.10
C ALA A 158 -7.32 -7.88 -0.06
N ILE A 159 -6.07 -7.42 -0.11
CA ILE A 159 -4.89 -8.28 -0.02
C ILE A 159 -4.84 -9.01 1.33
N LEU A 160 -5.05 -8.29 2.43
CA LEU A 160 -4.97 -8.85 3.78
C LEU A 160 -6.07 -9.90 4.02
N LEU A 161 -7.31 -9.64 3.60
CA LEU A 161 -8.41 -10.59 3.70
C LEU A 161 -8.27 -11.76 2.72
N LEU A 162 -7.67 -11.54 1.55
CA LEU A 162 -7.33 -12.63 0.62
C LEU A 162 -6.38 -13.64 1.28
N GLN A 163 -5.38 -13.19 2.05
CA GLN A 163 -4.50 -14.08 2.81
C GLN A 163 -5.26 -14.92 3.85
N VAL A 164 -6.37 -14.41 4.40
CA VAL A 164 -7.18 -15.12 5.39
C VAL A 164 -7.99 -16.24 4.72
N ILE A 165 -8.59 -15.97 3.56
CA ILE A 165 -9.42 -16.95 2.84
C ILE A 165 -8.61 -17.92 1.97
N CYS A 166 -7.43 -17.51 1.52
CA CYS A 166 -6.44 -18.30 0.79
C CYS A 166 -5.14 -18.42 1.63
N PRO A 167 -5.17 -19.16 2.76
CA PRO A 167 -4.07 -19.16 3.70
C PRO A 167 -2.82 -19.87 3.18
N TYR A 168 -1.67 -19.45 3.70
CA TYR A 168 -0.46 -20.25 3.67
C TYR A 168 -0.69 -21.56 4.42
N ARG A 169 -0.32 -22.68 3.82
CA ARG A 169 -0.40 -24.01 4.44
C ARG A 169 0.94 -24.51 4.96
N GLY A 170 2.04 -23.94 4.49
CA GLY A 170 3.37 -24.22 5.00
C GLY A 170 3.62 -23.61 6.39
N ALA A 171 4.71 -24.04 7.02
CA ALA A 171 5.20 -23.44 8.25
C ALA A 171 6.18 -22.31 7.93
N LEU A 172 5.98 -21.14 8.55
CA LEU A 172 6.95 -20.05 8.46
C LEU A 172 8.17 -20.36 9.34
N THR A 173 9.36 -20.35 8.76
CA THR A 173 10.59 -20.46 9.52
C THR A 173 10.86 -19.18 10.30
N LEU A 174 11.75 -19.23 11.30
CA LEU A 174 12.18 -18.03 12.02
C LEU A 174 12.79 -16.99 11.06
N ARG A 175 13.56 -17.47 10.07
CA ARG A 175 14.16 -16.63 9.04
C ARG A 175 13.10 -15.86 8.26
N ASP A 176 12.02 -16.52 7.85
CA ASP A 176 10.93 -15.87 7.11
C ASP A 176 10.25 -14.78 7.95
N LYS A 177 9.99 -15.08 9.23
CA LYS A 177 9.40 -14.08 10.16
C LYS A 177 10.30 -12.86 10.31
N VAL A 178 11.61 -13.06 10.51
CA VAL A 178 12.57 -11.95 10.63
C VAL A 178 12.61 -11.14 9.34
N LEU A 179 12.65 -11.79 8.17
CA LEU A 179 12.64 -11.09 6.88
C LEU A 179 11.34 -10.29 6.66
N LEU A 180 10.18 -10.82 7.06
CA LEU A 180 8.92 -10.08 7.01
C LEU A 180 8.94 -8.87 7.93
N ILE A 181 9.43 -9.02 9.17
CA ILE A 181 9.53 -7.94 10.14
C ILE A 181 10.45 -6.84 9.62
N VAL A 182 11.67 -7.18 9.21
CA VAL A 182 12.66 -6.21 8.69
C VAL A 182 12.09 -5.46 7.48
N ASN A 183 11.42 -6.17 6.57
CA ASN A 183 10.80 -5.54 5.42
C ASN A 183 9.65 -4.60 5.84
N ALA A 184 8.80 -5.04 6.77
CA ALA A 184 7.71 -4.23 7.31
C ALA A 184 8.19 -2.97 8.04
N LEU A 185 9.41 -2.96 8.60
CA LEU A 185 9.99 -1.75 9.21
C LEU A 185 10.14 -0.61 8.21
N PHE A 186 10.50 -0.87 6.95
CA PHE A 186 10.62 0.20 5.95
C PHE A 186 9.26 0.87 5.68
N ILE A 187 8.19 0.09 5.60
CA ILE A 187 6.84 0.63 5.49
C ILE A 187 6.43 1.35 6.77
N GLY A 188 6.70 0.76 7.94
CA GLY A 188 6.39 1.39 9.23
C GLY A 188 7.10 2.73 9.43
N LEU A 189 8.36 2.83 9.02
CA LEU A 189 9.12 4.08 9.05
C LEU A 189 8.55 5.14 8.10
N ALA A 190 8.07 4.72 6.92
CA ALA A 190 7.42 5.65 6.00
C ALA A 190 6.06 6.13 6.52
N ILE A 191 5.27 5.24 7.12
CA ILE A 191 4.03 5.60 7.82
C ILE A 191 4.33 6.59 8.95
N PHE A 192 5.36 6.31 9.75
CA PHE A 192 5.80 7.20 10.82
C PHE A 192 6.20 8.57 10.27
N ALA A 193 7.02 8.61 9.21
CA ALA A 193 7.47 9.86 8.61
C ALA A 193 6.31 10.69 8.05
N ASN A 194 5.33 10.04 7.42
CA ASN A 194 4.13 10.71 6.93
C ASN A 194 3.31 11.30 8.09
N LEU A 195 3.00 10.49 9.11
CA LEU A 195 2.14 10.93 10.22
C LEU A 195 2.79 11.90 11.20
N ALA A 196 4.12 11.83 11.38
CA ALA A 196 4.81 12.61 12.42
C ALA A 196 5.22 14.01 11.96
N PHE A 197 5.36 14.22 10.65
CA PHE A 197 5.89 15.46 10.08
C PHE A 197 4.92 16.17 9.13
N GLU A 198 3.81 15.54 8.76
CA GLU A 198 2.74 16.17 7.99
C GLU A 198 1.54 16.48 8.89
N GLU A 199 0.63 17.36 8.44
CA GLU A 199 -0.57 17.68 9.21
C GLU A 199 -1.41 16.41 9.41
N ILE A 200 -1.56 16.02 10.68
CA ILE A 200 -2.30 14.83 11.07
C ILE A 200 -3.76 15.00 10.63
N GLY A 201 -4.20 14.14 9.72
CA GLY A 201 -5.50 14.26 9.10
C GLY A 201 -6.22 12.92 8.99
N PHE A 202 -6.79 12.68 7.80
CA PHE A 202 -7.52 11.45 7.52
C PHE A 202 -6.62 10.20 7.50
N ASP A 203 -5.32 10.39 7.27
CA ASP A 203 -4.30 9.35 7.22
C ASP A 203 -4.15 8.58 8.54
N LEU A 204 -4.25 9.26 9.69
CA LEU A 204 -4.22 8.63 11.01
C LEU A 204 -5.34 7.59 11.18
N TYR A 205 -6.57 7.94 10.79
CA TYR A 205 -7.72 7.04 10.89
C TYR A 205 -7.55 5.81 9.99
N VAL A 206 -6.99 6.00 8.80
CA VAL A 206 -6.69 4.92 7.85
C VAL A 206 -5.63 3.97 8.41
N VAL A 207 -4.53 4.51 8.92
CA VAL A 207 -3.44 3.72 9.54
C VAL A 207 -3.96 2.98 10.77
N ALA A 208 -4.75 3.64 11.63
CA ALA A 208 -5.36 3.02 12.79
C ALA A 208 -6.33 1.89 12.43
N LEU A 209 -7.17 2.08 11.40
CA LEU A 209 -8.06 1.03 10.89
C LEU A 209 -7.28 -0.21 10.45
N LEU A 210 -6.20 -0.02 9.67
CA LEU A 210 -5.38 -1.12 9.18
C LEU A 210 -4.57 -1.78 10.30
N ALA A 211 -4.10 -1.02 11.28
CA ALA A 211 -3.44 -1.56 12.48
C ALA A 211 -4.41 -2.44 13.29
N VAL A 212 -5.61 -1.94 13.61
CA VAL A 212 -6.63 -2.70 14.36
C VAL A 212 -7.04 -3.96 13.61
N LEU A 213 -7.31 -3.85 12.30
CA LEU A 213 -7.69 -4.99 11.48
C LEU A 213 -6.58 -6.05 11.46
N SER A 214 -5.32 -5.64 11.21
CA SER A 214 -4.19 -6.57 11.13
C SER A 214 -3.88 -7.23 12.47
N LEU A 215 -3.91 -6.49 13.58
CA LEU A 215 -3.75 -7.05 14.93
C LEU A 215 -4.88 -8.02 15.31
N GLY A 216 -6.12 -7.67 14.99
CA GLY A 216 -7.27 -8.56 15.19
C GLY A 216 -7.14 -9.87 14.42
N LEU A 217 -6.62 -9.80 13.19
CA LEU A 217 -6.30 -10.99 12.40
C LEU A 217 -5.07 -11.73 12.94
N LEU A 218 -4.05 -11.04 13.43
CA LEU A 218 -2.83 -11.65 14.00
C LEU A 218 -3.17 -12.55 15.18
N TRP A 219 -4.09 -12.12 16.04
CA TRP A 219 -4.55 -12.94 17.16
C TRP A 219 -5.16 -14.27 16.71
N ARG A 220 -5.89 -14.28 15.58
CA ARG A 220 -6.55 -15.49 15.06
C ARG A 220 -5.73 -16.29 14.05
N LYS A 221 -4.76 -15.64 13.37
CA LYS A 221 -4.07 -16.13 12.17
C LYS A 221 -2.56 -15.79 12.19
N SER A 222 -1.93 -15.93 13.36
CA SER A 222 -0.53 -15.56 13.63
C SER A 222 0.53 -16.23 12.73
N GLY A 223 0.18 -17.31 12.04
CA GLY A 223 1.08 -18.01 11.11
C GLY A 223 1.06 -17.49 9.67
N GLN A 224 0.33 -16.42 9.37
CA GLN A 224 0.15 -15.94 8.00
C GLN A 224 1.10 -14.77 7.68
N PRO A 225 1.83 -14.81 6.54
CA PRO A 225 2.93 -13.89 6.26
C PRO A 225 2.48 -12.43 6.16
N LEU A 226 1.40 -12.15 5.42
CA LEU A 226 0.90 -10.78 5.29
C LEU A 226 0.27 -10.24 6.56
N VAL A 227 -0.30 -11.11 7.41
CA VAL A 227 -0.85 -10.70 8.71
C VAL A 227 0.28 -10.22 9.62
N ILE A 228 1.41 -10.94 9.67
CA ILE A 228 2.60 -10.51 10.41
C ILE A 228 3.11 -9.18 9.83
N TYR A 229 3.31 -9.12 8.51
CA TYR A 229 3.85 -7.93 7.84
C TYR A 229 3.03 -6.67 8.11
N TYR A 230 1.71 -6.73 7.90
CA TYR A 230 0.82 -5.58 8.11
C TYR A 230 0.76 -5.19 9.58
N SER A 231 0.66 -6.17 10.49
CA SER A 231 0.62 -5.87 11.92
C SER A 231 1.86 -5.13 12.38
N VAL A 232 3.03 -5.55 11.92
CA VAL A 232 4.30 -4.88 12.24
C VAL A 232 4.36 -3.49 11.63
N ALA A 233 4.10 -3.35 10.32
CA ALA A 233 4.20 -2.08 9.61
C ALA A 233 3.27 -1.00 10.21
N TYR A 234 1.97 -1.30 10.30
CA TYR A 234 0.97 -0.32 10.73
C TYR A 234 1.01 -0.04 12.24
N THR A 235 1.28 -1.05 13.07
CA THR A 235 1.36 -0.83 14.52
C THR A 235 2.61 -0.08 14.90
N LEU A 236 3.78 -0.43 14.34
CA LEU A 236 5.01 0.29 14.66
C LEU A 236 4.98 1.73 14.17
N GLY A 237 4.49 1.96 12.95
CA GLY A 237 4.30 3.33 12.43
C GLY A 237 3.41 4.15 13.36
N LEU A 238 2.21 3.63 13.69
CA LEU A 238 1.25 4.31 14.55
C LEU A 238 1.78 4.59 15.97
N VAL A 239 2.41 3.60 16.61
CA VAL A 239 2.94 3.74 17.97
C VAL A 239 4.13 4.70 17.99
N ALA A 240 5.04 4.61 17.02
CA ALA A 240 6.18 5.53 16.93
C ALA A 240 5.71 6.98 16.77
N THR A 241 4.70 7.22 15.92
CA THR A 241 4.11 8.55 15.75
C THR A 241 3.48 9.04 17.07
N GLY A 242 2.67 8.20 17.72
CA GLY A 242 2.05 8.55 19.00
C GLY A 242 3.06 8.88 20.10
N VAL A 243 4.17 8.14 20.17
CA VAL A 243 5.26 8.43 21.12
C VAL A 243 5.90 9.79 20.85
N VAL A 244 6.20 10.11 19.59
CA VAL A 244 6.80 11.40 19.23
C VAL A 244 5.87 12.57 19.53
N ILE A 245 4.58 12.45 19.18
CA ILE A 245 3.59 13.51 19.44
C ILE A 245 3.32 13.70 20.95
N LEU A 246 3.32 12.63 21.74
CA LEU A 246 3.04 12.74 23.18
C LEU A 246 4.25 13.21 24.00
N LEU A 247 5.47 13.05 23.49
CA LEU A 247 6.71 13.42 24.19
C LEU A 247 7.33 14.73 23.69
N GLY A 248 6.95 15.21 22.51
CA GLY A 248 7.40 16.48 21.92
C GLY A 248 6.41 17.60 22.19
#